data_AF-A0A938S167-F1
#
_entry.id   AF-A0A938S167-F1
#
_cell.length_a   1.000
_cell.length_b   1.000
_cell.length_c   1.000
_cell.angle_alpha   90.00
_cell.angle_beta   90.00
_cell.angle_gamma   90.00
#
_symmetry.space_group_name_H-M   'P 1'
#
loop_
_entity.id
_entity.type
_entity.pdbx_description
1 polymer ?
#
loop_
_entity_poly.entity_id
_entity_poly.type
_entity_poly.pdbx_seq_one_letter_code
_entity_poly.pdbx_strand_id
1 'polypeptide(L)'
;MATPQAEPQTDPPGMAQAELTAAEHRLRETADAIVRLIAEHVPAYVEAEIRRRFVAAESADLIADDELRQLRSAATQQGKVAAARVERELAWPGPWLLSVAQMPAPKDSKPTLREFPLVWSVVAALDAEVEALAARHHLPADDRQPAGYQPPRLFVSGAFLPQLTERLVASFHEIATLRAKLDSAQAADRKAARERRWQNAG
;
A
#
# COMPACT_ATOMS: atom_id res chain seq x y z
N MET A 1 15.50 52.01 10.49
CA MET A 1 15.12 51.33 9.23
C MET A 1 14.34 50.09 9.63
N ALA A 2 13.01 50.10 9.43
CA ALA A 2 12.15 48.97 9.77
C ALA A 2 11.96 48.09 8.52
N THR A 3 12.29 46.81 8.63
CA THR A 3 12.11 45.81 7.58
C THR A 3 10.61 45.59 7.35
N PRO A 4 10.09 45.68 6.13
CA PRO A 4 8.68 45.39 5.87
C PRO A 4 8.43 43.89 6.13
N GLN A 5 7.51 43.59 7.04
CA GLN A 5 6.96 42.24 7.20
C GLN A 5 6.18 41.91 5.93
N ALA A 6 6.60 40.87 5.23
CA ALA A 6 5.85 40.34 4.10
C ALA A 6 4.48 39.86 4.59
N GLU A 7 3.42 40.45 4.05
CA GLU A 7 2.05 39.97 4.27
C GLU A 7 1.96 38.52 3.76
N PRO A 8 1.31 37.62 4.51
CA PRO A 8 1.11 36.25 4.06
C PRO A 8 0.22 36.28 2.82
N GLN A 9 0.80 35.97 1.66
CA GLN A 9 0.05 35.68 0.45
C GLN A 9 -0.85 34.47 0.73
N THR A 10 -2.14 34.71 0.90
CA THR A 10 -3.16 33.66 0.94
C THR A 10 -3.52 33.29 -0.49
N ASP A 11 -3.10 32.10 -0.92
CA ASP A 11 -3.54 31.54 -2.20
C ASP A 11 -5.08 31.49 -2.25
N PRO A 12 -5.69 31.85 -3.39
CA PRO A 12 -7.14 31.84 -3.54
C PRO A 12 -7.69 30.41 -3.32
N PRO A 13 -8.83 30.26 -2.62
CA PRO A 13 -9.36 28.96 -2.18
C PRO A 13 -9.61 27.96 -3.32
N GLY A 14 -9.79 28.42 -4.56
CA GLY A 14 -9.90 27.56 -5.74
C GLY A 14 -8.60 26.83 -6.11
N MET A 15 -7.44 27.42 -5.86
CA MET A 15 -6.14 26.78 -6.14
C MET A 15 -5.85 25.65 -5.14
N ALA A 16 -6.04 25.89 -3.84
CA ALA A 16 -5.84 24.87 -2.81
C ALA A 16 -6.78 23.66 -2.97
N GLN A 17 -8.02 23.89 -3.43
CA GLN A 17 -8.95 22.80 -3.73
C GLN A 17 -8.52 21.96 -4.94
N ALA A 18 -8.02 22.61 -6.00
CA ALA A 18 -7.49 21.93 -7.17
C ALA A 18 -6.23 21.10 -6.82
N GLU A 19 -5.34 21.65 -5.99
CA GLU A 19 -4.17 20.94 -5.47
C GLU A 19 -4.57 19.69 -4.66
N LEU A 20 -5.58 19.82 -3.79
CA LEU A 20 -6.09 18.69 -3.01
C LEU A 20 -6.61 17.57 -3.92
N THR A 21 -7.43 17.92 -4.93
CA THR A 21 -7.95 16.94 -5.89
C THR A 21 -6.82 16.27 -6.68
N ALA A 22 -5.81 17.03 -7.10
CA ALA A 22 -4.65 16.47 -7.79
C ALA A 22 -3.84 15.53 -6.88
N ALA A 23 -3.67 15.86 -5.60
CA ALA A 23 -2.98 15.03 -4.63
C ALA A 23 -3.74 13.72 -4.35
N GLU A 24 -5.07 13.78 -4.22
CA GLU A 24 -5.93 12.60 -4.07
C GLU A 24 -5.87 11.68 -5.30
N HIS A 25 -5.79 12.25 -6.50
CA HIS A 25 -5.59 11.46 -7.72
C HIS A 25 -4.25 10.73 -7.73
N ARG A 26 -3.14 11.43 -7.44
CA ARG A 26 -1.80 10.83 -7.38
C ARG A 26 -1.72 9.72 -6.32
N LEU A 27 -2.39 9.92 -5.19
CA LEU A 27 -2.47 8.93 -4.13
C LEU A 27 -3.15 7.65 -4.62
N ARG A 28 -4.30 7.77 -5.30
CA ARG A 28 -5.00 6.64 -5.89
C ARG A 28 -4.16 5.92 -6.94
N GLU A 29 -3.54 6.65 -7.86
CA GLU A 29 -2.67 6.05 -8.88
C GLU A 29 -1.50 5.28 -8.26
N THR A 30 -0.92 5.82 -7.18
CA THR A 30 0.18 5.16 -6.47
C THR A 30 -0.30 3.88 -5.77
N ALA A 31 -1.47 3.91 -5.13
CA ALA A 31 -2.09 2.72 -4.55
C ALA A 31 -2.36 1.65 -5.60
N ASP A 32 -2.98 2.01 -6.72
CA ASP A 32 -3.27 1.10 -7.83
C ASP A 32 -1.98 0.48 -8.41
N ALA A 33 -0.90 1.28 -8.52
CA ALA A 33 0.41 0.79 -8.95
C ALA A 33 1.03 -0.22 -7.97
N ILE A 34 0.87 0.01 -6.65
CA ILE A 34 1.32 -0.94 -5.63
C ILE A 34 0.53 -2.25 -5.73
N VAL A 35 -0.80 -2.18 -5.85
CA VAL A 35 -1.66 -3.37 -5.98
C VAL A 35 -1.25 -4.19 -7.19
N ARG A 36 -1.11 -3.55 -8.36
CA ARG A 36 -0.67 -4.22 -9.59
C ARG A 36 0.69 -4.89 -9.41
N LEU A 37 1.67 -4.18 -8.84
CA LEU A 37 3.00 -4.73 -8.60
C LEU A 37 2.95 -5.98 -7.73
N ILE A 38 2.19 -5.95 -6.62
CA ILE A 38 2.05 -7.09 -5.73
C ILE A 38 1.37 -8.24 -6.46
N ALA A 39 0.25 -7.98 -7.15
CA ALA A 39 -0.50 -8.99 -7.89
C ALA A 39 0.34 -9.66 -8.99
N GLU A 40 1.19 -8.91 -9.69
CA GLU A 40 2.13 -9.45 -10.67
C GLU A 40 3.22 -10.32 -10.01
N HIS A 41 3.64 -9.98 -8.80
CA HIS A 41 4.67 -10.72 -8.06
C HIS A 41 4.14 -12.01 -7.40
N VAL A 42 2.88 -12.01 -6.94
CA VAL A 42 2.30 -13.12 -6.16
C VAL A 42 2.44 -14.50 -6.84
N PRO A 43 2.16 -14.68 -8.15
CA PRO A 43 2.28 -15.99 -8.79
C PRO A 43 3.70 -16.55 -8.74
N ALA A 44 4.70 -15.70 -9.00
CA ALA A 44 6.11 -16.09 -8.97
C ALA A 44 6.56 -16.44 -7.53
N TYR A 45 6.08 -15.67 -6.54
CA TYR A 45 6.32 -15.95 -5.14
C TYR A 45 5.79 -17.34 -4.72
N VAL A 46 4.53 -17.66 -5.04
CA VAL A 46 3.92 -18.96 -4.69
C VAL A 46 4.67 -20.11 -5.35
N GLU A 47 5.00 -20.01 -6.64
CA GLU A 47 5.78 -21.05 -7.32
C GLU A 47 7.17 -21.24 -6.72
N ALA A 48 7.86 -20.13 -6.42
CA ALA A 48 9.19 -20.16 -5.83
C ALA A 48 9.19 -20.83 -4.44
N GLU A 49 8.20 -20.53 -3.61
CA GLU A 49 8.10 -21.12 -2.27
C GLU A 49 7.76 -22.60 -2.29
N ILE A 50 6.83 -23.03 -3.15
CA ILE A 50 6.51 -24.45 -3.32
C ILE A 50 7.73 -25.20 -3.87
N ARG A 51 8.40 -24.66 -4.89
CA ARG A 51 9.63 -25.25 -5.44
C ARG A 51 10.70 -25.39 -4.36
N ARG A 52 10.90 -24.35 -3.56
CA ARG A 52 11.90 -24.37 -2.48
C ARG A 52 11.62 -25.48 -1.48
N ARG A 53 10.37 -25.61 -1.01
CA ARG A 53 9.98 -26.67 -0.06
C ARG A 53 10.10 -28.06 -0.66
N PHE A 54 9.75 -28.22 -1.94
CA PHE A 54 9.96 -29.48 -2.66
C PHE A 54 11.44 -29.85 -2.70
N VAL A 55 12.33 -28.94 -3.11
CA VAL A 55 13.78 -29.19 -3.16
C VAL A 55 14.39 -29.52 -1.79
N ALA A 56 13.80 -28.98 -0.72
CA ALA A 56 14.24 -29.26 0.65
C ALA A 56 13.65 -30.53 1.26
N ALA A 57 12.66 -31.16 0.62
CA ALA A 57 12.01 -32.35 1.17
C ALA A 57 12.89 -33.59 0.97
N GLU A 58 13.13 -34.35 2.04
CA GLU A 58 13.87 -35.63 1.96
C GLU A 58 13.16 -36.66 1.06
N SER A 59 11.84 -36.56 0.93
CA SER A 59 11.00 -37.41 0.10
C SER A 59 10.88 -36.93 -1.35
N ALA A 60 11.56 -35.86 -1.76
CA ALA A 60 11.40 -35.27 -3.09
C ALA A 60 11.67 -36.27 -4.22
N ASP A 61 12.67 -37.14 -4.05
CA ASP A 61 13.04 -38.17 -5.03
C ASP A 61 12.00 -39.29 -5.17
N LEU A 62 11.04 -39.38 -4.24
CA LEU A 62 9.96 -40.36 -4.25
C LEU A 62 8.70 -39.85 -4.97
N ILE A 63 8.63 -38.55 -5.28
CA ILE A 63 7.48 -37.94 -5.95
C ILE A 63 7.56 -38.25 -7.45
N ALA A 64 6.49 -38.83 -8.00
CA ALA A 64 6.45 -39.14 -9.44
C ALA A 64 6.36 -37.86 -10.30
N ASP A 65 6.87 -37.91 -11.53
CA ASP A 65 6.83 -36.77 -12.46
C ASP A 65 5.40 -36.23 -12.68
N ASP A 66 4.40 -37.10 -12.69
CA ASP A 66 2.99 -36.72 -12.81
C ASP A 66 2.50 -35.90 -11.62
N GLU A 67 2.87 -36.31 -10.41
CA GLU A 67 2.55 -35.60 -9.17
C GLU A 67 3.29 -34.26 -9.10
N LEU A 68 4.56 -34.22 -9.54
CA LEU A 68 5.32 -32.97 -9.64
C LEU A 68 4.68 -32.00 -10.64
N ARG A 69 4.21 -32.50 -11.78
CA ARG A 69 3.46 -31.69 -12.76
C ARG A 69 2.16 -31.14 -12.17
N GLN A 70 1.43 -31.95 -11.41
CA GLN A 70 0.22 -31.51 -10.71
C GLN A 70 0.53 -30.44 -9.65
N LEU A 71 1.57 -30.63 -8.83
CA LEU A 71 2.02 -29.66 -7.83
C LEU A 71 2.36 -28.30 -8.46
N ARG A 72 3.14 -28.30 -9.56
CA ARG A 72 3.47 -27.07 -10.29
C ARG A 72 2.22 -26.37 -10.83
N SER A 73 1.31 -27.14 -11.45
CA SER A 73 0.04 -26.59 -11.94
C SER A 73 -0.82 -26.01 -10.82
N ALA A 74 -0.87 -26.68 -9.66
CA ALA A 74 -1.60 -26.20 -8.49
C ALA A 74 -0.98 -24.92 -7.93
N ALA A 75 0.35 -24.83 -7.83
CA ALA A 75 1.05 -23.62 -7.40
C ALA A 75 0.79 -22.43 -8.34
N THR A 76 0.88 -22.63 -9.65
CA THR A 76 0.56 -21.58 -10.64
C THR A 76 -0.89 -21.12 -10.50
N GLN A 77 -1.83 -22.05 -10.37
CA GLN A 77 -3.25 -21.70 -10.25
C GLN A 77 -3.55 -20.99 -8.93
N GLN A 78 -3.00 -21.46 -7.81
CA GLN A 78 -3.14 -20.82 -6.51
C GLN A 78 -2.56 -19.40 -6.55
N GLY A 79 -1.39 -19.21 -7.15
CA GLY A 79 -0.78 -17.90 -7.33
C GLY A 79 -1.67 -16.92 -8.10
N LYS A 80 -2.33 -17.37 -9.17
CA LYS A 80 -3.30 -16.54 -9.93
C LYS A 80 -4.53 -16.18 -9.11
N VAL A 81 -5.09 -17.14 -8.37
CA VAL A 81 -6.25 -16.92 -7.49
C VAL A 81 -5.90 -15.93 -6.38
N ALA A 82 -4.73 -16.09 -5.76
CA ALA A 82 -4.21 -15.21 -4.74
C ALA A 82 -3.96 -13.78 -5.27
N ALA A 83 -3.37 -13.66 -6.46
CA ALA A 83 -3.19 -12.36 -7.13
C ALA A 83 -4.53 -11.64 -7.36
N ALA A 84 -5.52 -12.33 -7.93
CA ALA A 84 -6.84 -11.76 -8.15
C ALA A 84 -7.55 -11.36 -6.83
N ARG A 85 -7.33 -12.13 -5.75
CA ARG A 85 -7.80 -11.76 -4.40
C ARG A 85 -7.14 -10.46 -3.94
N VAL A 86 -5.82 -10.37 -4.03
CA VAL A 86 -5.06 -9.17 -3.66
C VAL A 86 -5.58 -7.94 -4.40
N GLU A 87 -5.78 -8.04 -5.72
CA GLU A 87 -6.34 -6.95 -6.53
C GLU A 87 -7.73 -6.51 -6.04
N ARG A 88 -8.61 -7.46 -5.76
CA ARG A 88 -9.97 -7.19 -5.31
C ARG A 88 -10.01 -6.59 -3.91
N GLU A 89 -9.26 -7.16 -2.97
CA GLU A 89 -9.30 -6.76 -1.55
C GLU A 89 -8.53 -5.48 -1.28
N LEU A 90 -7.48 -5.20 -2.06
CA LEU A 90 -6.74 -3.95 -1.99
C LEU A 90 -7.25 -2.88 -2.96
N ALA A 91 -8.39 -3.11 -3.63
CA ALA A 91 -8.98 -2.11 -4.49
C ALA A 91 -9.24 -0.81 -3.72
N TRP A 92 -8.91 0.32 -4.34
CA TRP A 92 -9.22 1.64 -3.81
C TRP A 92 -10.74 1.80 -3.56
N PRO A 93 -11.18 2.51 -2.49
CA PRO A 93 -10.40 3.25 -1.50
C PRO A 93 -10.13 2.52 -0.18
N GLY A 94 -10.88 1.46 0.12
CA GLY A 94 -11.16 0.99 1.48
C GLY A 94 -9.93 0.83 2.40
N PRO A 95 -9.06 -0.16 2.17
CA PRO A 95 -7.94 -0.45 3.06
C PRO A 95 -6.90 0.68 3.11
N TRP A 96 -6.77 1.44 2.02
CA TRP A 96 -5.80 2.53 1.91
C TRP A 96 -6.19 3.73 2.76
N LEU A 97 -7.42 4.24 2.60
CA LEU A 97 -7.89 5.41 3.35
C LEU A 97 -8.01 5.14 4.85
N LEU A 98 -8.42 3.93 5.24
CA LEU A 98 -8.53 3.55 6.65
C LEU A 98 -7.16 3.38 7.33
N SER A 99 -6.13 2.99 6.58
CA SER A 99 -4.78 2.88 7.11
C SER A 99 -4.14 4.25 7.37
N VAL A 100 -4.55 5.31 6.65
CA VAL A 100 -4.04 6.68 6.84
C VAL A 100 -4.28 7.20 8.25
N ALA A 101 -5.49 6.98 8.74
CA ALA A 101 -5.90 7.44 10.07
C ALA A 101 -5.07 6.79 11.19
N GLN A 102 -4.39 5.68 10.88
CA GLN A 102 -3.60 4.88 11.82
C GLN A 102 -2.10 4.99 11.55
N MET A 103 -1.68 5.79 10.57
CA MET A 103 -0.26 5.92 10.24
C MET A 103 0.50 6.61 11.39
N PRO A 104 1.58 6.00 11.90
CA PRO A 104 2.44 6.67 12.86
C PRO A 104 3.10 7.88 12.21
N ALA A 105 3.49 8.85 13.04
CA ALA A 105 4.28 9.99 12.58
C ALA A 105 5.53 9.53 11.81
N PRO A 106 6.02 10.32 10.83
CA PRO A 106 7.18 9.96 10.05
C PRO A 106 8.35 9.58 10.96
N LYS A 107 8.88 8.37 10.80
CA LYS A 107 10.11 7.91 11.45
C LYS A 107 11.30 8.18 10.54
N ASP A 108 12.50 8.15 11.09
CA ASP A 108 13.75 8.24 10.31
C ASP A 108 13.94 7.05 9.34
N SER A 109 13.21 5.95 9.57
CA SER A 109 13.23 4.76 8.72
C SER A 109 12.30 4.91 7.51
N LYS A 110 12.75 4.41 6.35
CA LYS A 110 11.95 4.34 5.13
C LYS A 110 10.65 3.54 5.35
N PRO A 111 9.50 4.05 4.90
CA PRO A 111 8.23 3.39 5.14
C PRO A 111 8.14 2.07 4.37
N THR A 112 7.37 1.13 4.92
CA THR A 112 7.16 -0.19 4.31
C THR A 112 5.68 -0.55 4.29
N LEU A 113 5.28 -1.46 3.39
CA LEU A 113 3.89 -1.97 3.34
C LEU A 113 3.37 -2.49 4.69
N ARG A 114 4.26 -2.96 5.57
CA ARG A 114 3.90 -3.46 6.91
C ARG A 114 3.30 -2.39 7.81
N GLU A 115 3.54 -1.12 7.51
CA GLU A 115 3.00 0.02 8.25
C GLU A 115 1.54 0.34 7.88
N PHE A 116 0.96 -0.40 6.93
CA PHE A 116 -0.43 -0.30 6.51
C PHE A 116 -1.17 -1.57 6.93
N PRO A 117 -1.73 -1.66 8.16
CA PRO A 117 -2.16 -2.94 8.74
C PRO A 117 -3.21 -3.68 7.90
N LEU A 118 -4.16 -2.94 7.31
CA LEU A 118 -5.21 -3.51 6.47
C LEU A 118 -4.69 -3.97 5.10
N VAL A 119 -3.66 -3.30 4.58
CA VAL A 119 -2.99 -3.73 3.36
C VAL A 119 -2.12 -4.95 3.64
N TRP A 120 -1.37 -4.90 4.75
CA TRP A 120 -0.48 -5.96 5.19
C TRP A 120 -1.22 -7.26 5.51
N SER A 121 -2.39 -7.20 6.13
CA SER A 121 -3.17 -8.40 6.46
C SER A 121 -3.55 -9.22 5.21
N VAL A 122 -3.88 -8.54 4.11
CA VAL A 122 -4.23 -9.21 2.83
C VAL A 122 -3.04 -9.91 2.21
N VAL A 123 -1.85 -9.29 2.23
CA VAL A 123 -0.63 -9.89 1.67
C VAL A 123 0.00 -10.93 2.61
N ALA A 124 -0.12 -10.77 3.93
CA ALA A 124 0.35 -11.76 4.90
C ALA A 124 -0.46 -13.06 4.83
N ALA A 125 -1.71 -13.01 4.35
CA ALA A 125 -2.54 -14.20 4.15
C ALA A 125 -1.99 -15.14 3.04
N LEU A 126 -1.09 -14.67 2.18
CA LEU A 126 -0.44 -15.50 1.15
C LEU A 126 0.34 -16.67 1.76
N ASP A 127 0.92 -16.47 2.95
CA ASP A 127 1.72 -17.49 3.63
C ASP A 127 0.87 -18.68 4.05
N ALA A 128 -0.32 -18.40 4.57
CA ALA A 128 -1.28 -19.44 4.96
C ALA A 128 -1.75 -20.25 3.73
N GLU A 129 -1.83 -19.63 2.56
CA GLU A 129 -2.16 -20.34 1.31
C GLU A 129 -1.02 -21.21 0.82
N VAL A 130 0.21 -20.71 0.86
CA VAL A 130 1.41 -21.50 0.53
C VAL A 130 1.53 -22.68 1.48
N GLU A 131 1.32 -22.47 2.78
CA GLU A 131 1.34 -23.52 3.79
C GLU A 131 0.24 -24.56 3.54
N ALA A 132 -0.99 -24.13 3.26
CA ALA A 132 -2.09 -25.02 2.95
C ALA A 132 -1.83 -25.84 1.68
N LEU A 133 -1.23 -25.23 0.65
CA LEU A 133 -0.86 -25.92 -0.58
C LEU A 133 0.27 -26.92 -0.33
N ALA A 134 1.31 -26.53 0.39
CA ALA A 134 2.43 -27.39 0.76
C ALA A 134 1.95 -28.62 1.55
N ALA A 135 1.07 -28.42 2.54
CA ALA A 135 0.52 -29.48 3.37
C ALA A 135 -0.30 -30.51 2.56
N ARG A 136 -1.10 -30.06 1.57
CA ARG A 136 -1.86 -30.95 0.67
C ARG A 136 -0.98 -31.89 -0.15
N HIS A 137 0.26 -31.49 -0.41
CA HIS A 137 1.25 -32.26 -1.15
C HIS A 137 2.35 -32.84 -0.26
N HIS A 138 2.11 -32.90 1.06
CA HIS A 138 3.04 -33.47 2.04
C HIS A 138 4.44 -32.86 2.02
N LEU A 139 4.55 -31.60 1.61
CA LEU A 139 5.80 -30.85 1.67
C LEU A 139 6.06 -30.36 3.10
N PRO A 140 7.33 -30.20 3.50
CA PRO A 140 7.66 -29.70 4.83
C PRO A 140 7.16 -28.27 5.06
N ALA A 141 6.91 -27.96 6.34
CA ALA A 141 6.60 -26.60 6.79
C ALA A 141 7.81 -25.65 6.58
N ASP A 142 7.57 -24.34 6.51
CA ASP A 142 8.66 -23.36 6.46
C ASP A 142 9.28 -23.17 7.86
N ASP A 143 10.57 -23.44 7.96
CA ASP A 143 11.36 -23.33 9.19
C ASP A 143 12.10 -21.98 9.33
N ARG A 144 12.04 -21.12 8.30
CA ARG A 144 12.75 -19.83 8.27
C ARG A 144 12.18 -18.82 9.26
N GLN A 145 13.06 -17.99 9.82
CA GLN A 145 12.70 -16.75 10.51
C GLN A 145 13.35 -15.52 9.86
N PRO A 146 12.60 -14.44 9.57
CA PRO A 146 11.14 -14.36 9.67
C PRO A 146 10.46 -15.19 8.57
N ALA A 147 9.48 -16.01 8.96
CA ALA A 147 8.64 -16.71 8.01
C ALA A 147 7.74 -15.70 7.27
N GLY A 148 7.46 -16.00 6.02
CA GLY A 148 6.37 -15.38 5.29
C GLY A 148 6.73 -14.37 4.20
N TYR A 149 5.68 -13.81 3.60
CA TYR A 149 5.76 -13.03 2.38
C TYR A 149 6.70 -11.84 2.56
N GLN A 150 7.71 -11.79 1.70
CA GLN A 150 8.60 -10.65 1.59
C GLN A 150 8.25 -9.94 0.29
N PRO A 151 7.75 -8.69 0.37
CA PRO A 151 7.52 -7.91 -0.83
C PRO A 151 8.80 -7.76 -1.65
N PRO A 152 8.70 -7.69 -2.97
CA PRO A 152 9.87 -7.68 -3.84
C PRO A 152 10.75 -6.47 -3.56
N ARG A 153 12.06 -6.71 -3.40
CA ARG A 153 13.10 -5.68 -3.29
C ARG A 153 13.77 -5.39 -4.64
N LEU A 154 13.15 -5.83 -5.72
CA LEU A 154 13.60 -5.66 -7.09
C LEU A 154 12.50 -4.94 -7.88
N PHE A 155 12.83 -4.51 -9.09
CA PHE A 155 11.84 -3.98 -10.02
C PHE A 155 10.96 -5.11 -10.54
N VAL A 156 9.64 -4.90 -10.50
CA VAL A 156 8.64 -5.76 -11.14
C VAL A 156 7.96 -4.91 -12.19
N SER A 157 8.07 -5.30 -13.46
CA SER A 157 7.50 -4.56 -14.61
C SER A 157 7.87 -3.07 -14.63
N GLY A 158 9.10 -2.73 -14.24
CA GLY A 158 9.61 -1.36 -14.21
C GLY A 158 9.20 -0.53 -12.98
N ALA A 159 8.46 -1.11 -12.03
CA ALA A 159 8.06 -0.46 -10.79
C ALA A 159 8.84 -0.99 -9.58
N PHE A 160 9.18 -0.11 -8.63
CA PHE A 160 9.91 -0.45 -7.41
C PHE A 160 9.07 -0.13 -6.17
N LEU A 161 8.72 -1.18 -5.42
CA LEU A 161 7.75 -1.07 -4.33
C LEU A 161 8.16 -0.12 -3.20
N PRO A 162 9.42 -0.08 -2.71
CA PRO A 162 9.83 0.91 -1.70
C PRO A 162 9.61 2.35 -2.17
N GLN A 163 9.91 2.66 -3.42
CA GLN A 163 9.67 4.00 -3.97
C GLN A 163 8.18 4.33 -4.08
N LEU A 164 7.34 3.37 -4.49
CA LEU A 164 5.89 3.56 -4.49
C LEU A 164 5.35 3.78 -3.07
N THR A 165 5.88 3.05 -2.08
CA THR A 165 5.48 3.19 -0.68
C THR A 165 5.88 4.56 -0.13
N GLU A 166 7.10 5.02 -0.40
CA GLU A 166 7.56 6.38 -0.05
C GLU A 166 6.65 7.45 -0.68
N ARG A 167 6.32 7.32 -1.97
CA ARG A 167 5.41 8.23 -2.68
C ARG A 167 4.01 8.23 -2.07
N LEU A 168 3.47 7.06 -1.72
CA LEU A 168 2.17 6.91 -1.10
C LEU A 168 2.10 7.68 0.23
N VAL A 169 3.11 7.48 1.09
CA VAL A 169 3.24 8.20 2.37
C VAL A 169 3.36 9.71 2.16
N ALA A 170 4.16 10.14 1.19
CA ALA A 170 4.28 11.56 0.87
C ALA A 170 2.93 12.16 0.43
N SER A 171 2.17 11.47 -0.41
CA SER A 171 0.83 11.92 -0.83
C SER A 171 -0.16 12.01 0.33
N PHE A 172 -0.11 11.09 1.30
CA PHE A 172 -0.94 11.20 2.51
C PHE A 172 -0.63 12.46 3.33
N HIS A 173 0.64 12.75 3.57
CA HIS A 173 1.05 13.96 4.28
C HIS A 173 0.69 15.25 3.52
N GLU A 174 0.84 15.24 2.20
CA GLU A 174 0.44 16.34 1.33
C GLU A 174 -1.06 16.62 1.46
N ILE A 175 -1.91 15.59 1.33
CA ILE A 175 -3.37 15.71 1.48
C ILE A 175 -3.76 16.21 2.87
N ALA A 176 -3.15 15.66 3.92
CA ALA A 176 -3.41 16.12 5.29
C ALA A 176 -3.08 17.61 5.47
N THR A 177 -1.94 18.05 4.92
CA THR A 177 -1.51 19.45 4.94
C THR A 177 -2.47 20.35 4.17
N LEU A 178 -2.86 19.95 2.96
CA LEU A 178 -3.78 20.72 2.11
C LEU A 178 -5.17 20.86 2.76
N ARG A 179 -5.68 19.78 3.37
CA ARG A 179 -6.94 19.82 4.13
C ARG A 179 -6.85 20.79 5.31
N ALA A 180 -5.79 20.72 6.11
CA ALA A 180 -5.60 21.65 7.23
C ALA A 180 -5.53 23.12 6.78
N LYS A 181 -4.86 23.40 5.65
CA LYS A 181 -4.83 24.75 5.05
C LYS A 181 -6.21 25.22 4.62
N LEU A 182 -6.97 24.37 3.92
CA LEU A 182 -8.34 24.68 3.49
C LEU A 182 -9.26 24.94 4.70
N ASP A 183 -9.21 24.10 5.72
CA ASP A 183 -10.00 24.26 6.95
C ASP A 183 -9.67 25.58 7.67
N SER A 184 -8.38 25.93 7.73
CA SER A 184 -7.91 27.19 8.32
C SER A 184 -8.40 28.41 7.53
N ALA A 185 -8.27 28.39 6.20
CA ALA A 185 -8.75 29.46 5.32
C ALA A 185 -10.26 29.67 5.45
N GLN A 186 -11.03 28.58 5.41
CA GLN A 186 -12.48 28.65 5.59
C GLN A 186 -12.87 29.16 6.99
N ALA A 187 -12.13 28.79 8.03
CA ALA A 187 -12.35 29.30 9.38
C ALA A 187 -12.08 30.81 9.47
N ALA A 188 -11.04 31.30 8.81
CA ALA A 188 -10.72 32.72 8.71
C ALA A 188 -11.81 33.49 7.95
N ASP A 189 -12.28 32.97 6.81
CA ASP A 189 -13.37 33.57 6.05
C ASP A 189 -14.67 33.67 6.87
N ARG A 190 -15.03 32.60 7.58
CA ARG A 190 -16.19 32.59 8.49
C ARG A 190 -16.02 33.60 9.63
N LYS A 191 -14.81 33.82 10.14
CA LYS A 191 -14.53 34.84 11.16
C LYS A 191 -14.69 36.24 10.57
N ALA A 192 -14.05 36.55 9.45
CA ALA A 192 -14.12 37.84 8.79
C ALA A 192 -15.56 38.22 8.35
N ALA A 193 -16.36 37.24 7.93
CA ALA A 193 -17.78 37.46 7.61
C ALA A 193 -18.60 37.82 8.86
N ARG A 194 -18.33 37.18 10.00
CA ARG A 194 -18.98 37.50 11.29
C ARG A 194 -18.60 38.90 11.79
N GLU A 195 -17.34 39.29 11.66
CA GLU A 195 -16.86 40.64 12.04
C GLU A 195 -17.50 41.74 11.17
N ARG A 196 -17.55 41.55 9.86
CA ARG A 196 -18.25 42.48 8.94
C ARG A 196 -19.73 42.62 9.28
N ARG A 197 -20.40 41.51 9.58
CA ARG A 197 -21.81 41.52 10.00
C ARG A 197 -22.01 42.27 11.32
N TRP A 198 -21.09 42.14 12.28
CA TRP A 198 -21.14 42.86 13.55
C TRP A 198 -20.98 44.38 13.36
N GLN A 199 -20.01 44.80 12.54
CA GLN A 199 -19.76 46.21 12.26
C GLN A 199 -20.93 46.90 11.55
N ASN A 200 -21.64 46.18 10.66
CA ASN A 200 -22.78 46.74 9.93
C ASN A 200 -24.09 46.79 10.74
N ALA A 201 -24.11 46.25 11.96
CA ALA A 201 -25.31 46.16 12.79
C ALA A 201 -25.44 47.29 13.84
N GLY A 202 -24.45 48.18 13.93
CA GLY A 202 -24.46 49.37 14.80
C GLY A 202 -24.39 50.64 13.98
#